data_AF-A0A2D6PAS8-F1
#
_entry.id   AF-A0A2D6PAS8-F1
#
_cell.length_a   1.000
_cell.length_b   1.000
_cell.length_c   1.000
_cell.angle_alpha   90.00
_cell.angle_beta   90.00
_cell.angle_gamma   90.00
#
_symmetry.space_group_name_H-M   'P 1'
#
loop_
_entity.id
_entity.type
_entity.pdbx_description
1 polymer ?
#
loop_
_entity_poly.entity_id
_entity_poly.type
_entity_poly.pdbx_seq_one_letter_code
_entity_poly.pdbx_strand_id
1 'polypeptide(L)'
;MSNLLKQVTLDRANRKKDKSVSLTFVTQLEQSSQEFMQIDELLNDSGVLYFKSNGNLTKEEIKELDSVEIEVEGKTKSQRLRNVLYVHHQQLGIQCEFSDFYANTMEQIIEHYKNKLED
;
A
#
# COMPACT_ATOMS: atom_id res chain seq x y z
N MET A 1 -3.78 -3.42 -14.29
CA MET A 1 -3.02 -4.03 -13.19
C MET A 1 -3.48 -5.47 -13.12
N SER A 2 -2.58 -6.42 -13.37
CA SER A 2 -2.92 -7.84 -13.44
C SER A 2 -2.61 -8.48 -12.09
N ASN A 3 -3.63 -8.84 -11.33
CA ASN A 3 -3.46 -9.50 -10.04
C ASN A 3 -3.19 -10.99 -10.28
N LEU A 4 -2.06 -11.49 -9.77
CA LEU A 4 -1.67 -12.89 -9.91
C LEU A 4 -1.84 -13.62 -8.58
N LEU A 5 -2.70 -14.63 -8.57
CA LEU A 5 -2.90 -15.51 -7.42
C LEU A 5 -2.35 -16.91 -7.72
N LYS A 6 -1.38 -17.36 -6.91
CA LYS A 6 -0.76 -18.69 -7.04
C LYS A 6 -0.55 -19.34 -5.68
N GLN A 7 -0.73 -20.66 -5.63
CA GLN A 7 -0.33 -21.47 -4.49
C GLN A 7 1.17 -21.69 -4.52
N VAL A 8 1.85 -21.21 -3.49
CA VAL A 8 3.31 -21.22 -3.39
C VAL A 8 3.77 -21.72 -2.03
N THR A 9 4.97 -22.29 -2.01
CA THR A 9 5.72 -22.60 -0.79
C THR A 9 6.88 -21.61 -0.67
N LEU A 10 7.08 -21.02 0.50
CA LEU A 10 8.28 -20.24 0.80
C LEU A 10 9.47 -21.20 0.90
N ASP A 11 10.34 -21.19 -0.10
CA ASP A 11 11.50 -22.10 -0.18
C ASP A 11 12.72 -21.51 0.52
N ARG A 12 12.96 -20.20 0.36
CA ARG A 12 14.15 -19.55 0.89
C ARG A 12 13.87 -18.13 1.36
N ALA A 13 14.50 -17.76 2.48
CA ALA A 13 14.53 -16.39 2.99
C ALA A 13 15.97 -16.03 3.42
N ASN A 14 16.61 -15.11 2.70
CA ASN A 14 17.99 -14.68 2.95
C ASN A 14 18.03 -13.21 3.38
N ARG A 15 18.59 -12.92 4.56
CA ARG A 15 18.84 -11.55 5.01
C ARG A 15 20.02 -10.94 4.25
N LYS A 16 19.83 -9.73 3.72
CA LYS A 16 20.87 -8.90 3.09
C LYS A 16 21.56 -8.01 4.14
N LYS A 17 22.69 -7.41 3.76
CA LYS A 17 23.51 -6.56 4.65
C LYS A 17 22.79 -5.31 5.14
N ASP A 18 21.86 -4.79 4.35
CA ASP A 18 20.99 -3.64 4.66
C ASP A 18 19.78 -4.02 5.54
N LYS A 19 19.74 -5.25 6.07
CA LYS A 19 18.62 -5.85 6.84
C LYS A 19 17.37 -6.15 6.02
N SER A 20 17.34 -5.90 4.71
CA SER A 20 16.26 -6.38 3.84
C SER A 20 16.33 -7.91 3.69
N VAL A 21 15.26 -8.53 3.20
CA VAL A 21 15.18 -10.00 3.04
C VAL A 21 14.84 -10.34 1.60
N SER A 22 15.66 -11.18 0.98
CA SER A 22 15.33 -11.84 -0.29
C SER A 22 14.48 -13.05 0.00
N LEU A 23 13.27 -13.09 -0.55
CA LEU A 23 12.33 -14.21 -0.45
C LEU A 23 12.28 -14.96 -1.79
N THR A 24 12.22 -16.28 -1.75
CA THR A 24 12.05 -17.15 -2.93
C THR A 24 10.86 -18.06 -2.70
N PHE A 25 9.91 -18.03 -3.62
CA PHE A 25 8.70 -18.84 -3.61
C PHE A 25 8.73 -19.84 -4.75
N VAL A 26 8.25 -21.06 -4.49
CA VAL A 26 8.14 -22.13 -5.49
C VAL A 26 6.67 -22.50 -5.62
N THR A 27 6.16 -22.55 -6.85
CA THR A 27 4.78 -22.97 -7.13
C THR A 27 4.61 -24.46 -6.82
N GLN A 28 3.51 -24.83 -6.18
CA GLN A 28 3.27 -26.22 -5.79
C GLN A 28 2.96 -27.13 -7.00
N LEU A 29 2.39 -26.55 -8.06
CA LEU A 29 2.04 -27.25 -9.28
C LEU A 29 2.93 -26.80 -10.43
N GLU A 30 3.12 -27.69 -11.40
CA GLU A 30 3.74 -27.38 -12.69
C GLU A 30 2.99 -26.22 -13.34
N GLN A 31 3.74 -25.23 -13.82
CA GLN A 31 3.16 -24.08 -14.51
C GLN A 31 3.15 -24.34 -16.00
N SER A 32 2.01 -24.09 -16.64
CA SER A 32 1.93 -24.06 -18.10
C SER A 32 2.74 -22.88 -18.67
N SER A 33 3.10 -22.94 -19.96
CA SER A 33 3.82 -21.84 -20.61
C SER A 33 3.08 -20.50 -20.56
N GLN A 34 1.75 -20.53 -20.55
CA GLN A 34 0.92 -19.33 -20.43
C GLN A 34 0.98 -18.71 -19.04
N GLU A 35 0.96 -19.54 -17.99
CA GLU A 35 1.09 -19.07 -16.60
C GLU A 35 2.51 -18.58 -16.30
N PHE A 36 3.51 -19.21 -16.91
CA PHE A 36 4.89 -18.74 -16.81
C PHE A 36 5.06 -17.37 -17.46
N MET A 37 4.46 -17.14 -18.63
CA MET A 37 4.48 -15.83 -19.29
C MET A 37 3.85 -14.72 -18.44
N GLN A 38 2.77 -15.01 -17.70
CA GLN A 38 2.18 -14.04 -16.77
C GLN A 38 3.12 -13.69 -15.59
N ILE A 39 3.93 -14.65 -15.14
CA ILE A 39 4.95 -14.41 -14.10
C ILE A 39 6.10 -13.60 -14.70
N ASP A 40 6.50 -13.90 -15.93
CA ASP A 40 7.57 -13.23 -16.67
C ASP A 40 7.22 -11.75 -16.93
N GLU A 41 5.97 -11.44 -17.25
CA GLU A 41 5.46 -10.07 -17.40
C GLU A 41 5.62 -9.22 -16.12
N LEU A 42 5.60 -9.83 -14.94
CA LEU A 42 5.75 -9.16 -13.65
C LEU A 42 7.23 -9.02 -13.22
N LEU A 43 8.18 -9.51 -14.01
CA LEU A 43 9.61 -9.36 -13.70
C LEU A 43 10.02 -7.89 -13.74
N ASN A 44 10.68 -7.44 -12.67
CA ASN A 44 11.12 -6.06 -12.41
C ASN A 44 10.01 -5.09 -11.98
N ASP A 45 8.76 -5.53 -11.88
CA ASP A 45 7.69 -4.72 -11.29
C ASP A 45 7.76 -4.75 -9.75
N SER A 46 7.39 -3.61 -9.14
CA SER A 46 7.25 -3.49 -7.69
C SER A 46 5.81 -3.78 -7.29
N GLY A 47 5.60 -4.65 -6.32
CA GLY A 47 4.27 -5.07 -5.88
C GLY A 47 4.23 -5.43 -4.41
N VAL A 48 3.04 -5.78 -3.93
CA VAL A 48 2.82 -6.23 -2.55
C VAL A 48 2.51 -7.71 -2.53
N LEU A 49 3.17 -8.40 -1.61
CA LEU A 49 3.02 -9.83 -1.40
C LEU A 49 2.12 -10.08 -0.17
N TYR A 50 1.00 -10.76 -0.39
CA TYR A 50 0.20 -11.33 0.68
C TYR A 50 0.47 -12.84 0.79
N PHE A 51 0.87 -13.32 1.97
CA PHE A 51 1.16 -14.73 2.21
C PHE A 51 0.30 -15.27 3.35
N LYS A 52 -0.53 -16.27 3.05
CA LYS A 52 -1.38 -16.98 4.02
C LYS A 52 -0.88 -18.41 4.14
N SER A 53 -0.42 -18.81 5.33
CA SER A 53 0.15 -20.14 5.56
C SER A 53 -0.89 -21.27 5.57
N ASN A 54 -2.15 -20.95 5.87
CA ASN A 54 -3.21 -21.93 6.07
C ASN A 54 -4.43 -21.60 5.19
N GLY A 55 -4.58 -22.35 4.09
CA GLY A 55 -5.82 -22.42 3.31
C GLY A 55 -5.81 -21.68 1.97
N ASN A 56 -6.85 -21.97 1.16
CA ASN A 56 -7.16 -21.22 -0.05
C ASN A 56 -7.79 -19.88 0.31
N LEU A 57 -7.46 -18.84 -0.44
CA LEU A 57 -8.18 -17.57 -0.38
C LEU A 57 -9.64 -17.78 -0.80
N THR A 58 -10.59 -17.41 0.07
CA THR A 58 -12.01 -17.43 -0.31
C THR A 58 -12.30 -16.27 -1.26
N LYS A 59 -13.38 -16.40 -2.06
CA LYS A 59 -13.76 -15.34 -3.03
C LYS A 59 -14.05 -14.00 -2.37
N GLU A 60 -14.45 -14.00 -1.10
CA GLU A 60 -14.70 -12.79 -0.30
C GLU A 60 -13.39 -12.11 0.10
N GLU A 61 -12.38 -12.87 0.56
CA GLU A 61 -11.05 -12.34 0.88
C GLU A 61 -10.35 -11.74 -0.35
N ILE A 62 -10.52 -12.37 -1.52
CA ILE A 62 -9.99 -11.84 -2.79
C ILE A 62 -10.64 -10.50 -3.14
N LYS A 63 -11.95 -10.38 -2.96
CA LYS A 63 -12.70 -9.14 -3.21
C LYS A 63 -12.26 -8.01 -2.28
N GLU A 64 -12.00 -8.34 -1.01
CA GLU A 64 -11.47 -7.37 -0.05
C GLU A 64 -10.06 -6.94 -0.47
N LEU A 65 -9.17 -7.87 -0.83
CA LEU A 65 -7.82 -7.54 -1.31
C LEU A 65 -7.81 -6.70 -2.59
N ASP A 66 -8.71 -6.97 -3.54
CA ASP A 66 -8.88 -6.15 -4.75
C ASP A 66 -9.44 -4.76 -4.44
N SER A 67 -10.22 -4.62 -3.36
CA SER A 67 -10.78 -3.34 -2.91
C SER A 67 -9.81 -2.50 -2.08
N VAL A 68 -8.76 -3.12 -1.53
CA VAL A 68 -7.70 -2.42 -0.82
C VAL A 68 -6.87 -1.67 -1.86
N GLU A 69 -7.02 -0.34 -1.91
CA GLU A 69 -6.00 0.53 -2.52
C GLU A 69 -4.70 0.32 -1.74
N ILE A 70 -3.84 -0.55 -2.24
CA ILE A 70 -2.50 -0.72 -1.71
C ILE A 70 -1.74 0.57 -2.02
N GLU A 71 -1.58 1.45 -1.02
CA GLU A 71 -0.65 2.59 -1.10
C GLU A 71 0.78 2.03 -1.20
N VAL A 72 1.20 1.73 -2.42
CA VAL A 72 2.57 1.29 -2.74
C VAL A 72 3.54 2.40 -2.35
N GLU A 73 4.45 2.08 -1.44
CA GLU A 73 5.61 2.84 -0.96
C GLU A 73 5.62 4.35 -1.23
N GLY A 74 5.14 5.08 -0.22
CA GLY A 74 5.26 6.52 -0.08
C GLY A 74 4.63 6.98 1.23
N LYS A 75 4.85 8.24 1.61
CA LYS A 75 4.08 8.85 2.72
C LYS A 75 2.59 8.70 2.40
N THR A 76 1.78 8.22 3.36
CA THR A 76 0.31 8.06 3.16
C THR A 76 -0.33 9.37 2.71
N LYS A 77 -1.51 9.36 2.09
CA LYS A 77 -2.21 10.61 1.69
C LYS A 77 -2.30 11.61 2.87
N SER A 78 -2.62 11.12 4.06
CA SER A 78 -2.65 11.93 5.30
C SER A 78 -1.26 12.45 5.70
N GLN A 79 -0.21 11.63 5.59
CA GLN A 79 1.16 12.09 5.84
C GLN A 79 1.62 13.11 4.80
N ARG A 80 1.30 12.94 3.52
CA ARG A 80 1.60 13.92 2.45
C ARG A 80 0.92 15.25 2.73
N LEU A 81 -0.38 15.23 3.04
CA LEU A 81 -1.14 16.42 3.40
C LEU A 81 -0.51 17.15 4.59
N ARG A 82 -0.17 16.41 5.66
CA ARG A 82 0.52 16.99 6.82
C ARG A 82 1.85 17.66 6.46
N ASN A 83 2.66 17.07 5.58
CA ASN A 83 3.92 17.69 5.17
C ASN A 83 3.71 18.95 4.32
N VAL A 84 2.72 18.96 3.44
CA VAL A 84 2.37 20.15 2.64
C VAL A 84 1.91 21.27 3.56
N LEU A 85 1.04 20.97 4.53
CA LEU A 85 0.59 21.94 5.54
C LEU A 85 1.75 22.46 6.39
N TYR A 86 2.74 21.61 6.70
CA TYR A 86 3.95 22.04 7.42
C TYR A 86 4.77 23.06 6.64
N VAL A 87 5.02 22.81 5.34
CA VAL A 87 5.72 23.75 4.47
C VAL A 87 4.92 25.04 4.31
N HIS A 88 3.60 24.94 4.16
CA HIS A 88 2.73 26.10 4.06
C HIS A 88 2.76 26.97 5.33
N HIS A 89 2.73 26.34 6.51
CA HIS A 89 2.88 27.02 7.79
C HIS A 89 4.21 27.78 7.90
N GLN A 90 5.31 27.14 7.49
CA GLN A 90 6.63 27.79 7.45
C GLN A 90 6.68 29.00 6.50
N GLN A 91 5.99 28.93 5.37
CA GLN A 91 5.91 30.03 4.39
C GLN A 91 5.04 31.20 4.87
N LEU A 92 4.00 30.93 5.65
CA LEU A 92 3.15 31.98 6.22
C LEU A 92 3.86 32.78 7.33
N GLY A 93 4.92 32.23 7.93
CA GLY A 93 5.73 32.93 8.92
C GLY A 93 4.97 33.30 10.21
N ILE A 94 3.90 32.56 10.53
CA ILE A 94 3.04 32.81 11.68
C ILE A 94 3.72 32.26 12.94
N GLN A 95 3.56 32.93 14.08
CA GLN A 95 4.12 32.50 15.37
C GLN A 95 3.35 31.37 16.08
N CYS A 96 2.30 30.81 15.48
CA CYS A 96 1.60 29.69 16.11
C CYS A 96 2.39 28.39 15.98
N GLU A 97 2.18 27.47 16.91
CA GLU A 97 2.75 26.14 16.81
C GLU A 97 2.09 25.37 15.66
N PHE A 98 2.88 24.57 14.95
CA PHE A 98 2.36 23.80 13.82
C PHE A 98 1.24 22.83 14.23
N SER A 99 1.25 22.33 15.47
CA SER A 99 0.18 21.49 16.01
C SER A 99 -1.17 22.18 15.97
N ASP A 100 -1.21 23.45 16.37
CA ASP A 100 -2.43 24.24 16.51
C ASP A 100 -2.93 24.66 15.13
N PHE A 101 -2.00 25.04 14.24
CA PHE A 101 -2.29 25.30 12.83
C PHE A 101 -2.88 24.06 12.14
N TYR A 102 -2.26 22.90 12.32
CA TYR A 102 -2.69 21.64 11.72
C TYR A 102 -4.08 21.24 12.23
N ALA A 103 -4.32 21.29 13.54
CA ALA A 103 -5.62 20.96 14.12
C ALA A 103 -6.74 21.85 13.58
N ASN A 104 -6.54 23.18 13.57
CA ASN A 104 -7.52 24.13 13.05
C ASN A 104 -7.79 23.91 11.54
N THR A 105 -6.73 23.69 10.76
CA THR A 105 -6.87 23.43 9.32
C THR A 105 -7.64 22.13 9.04
N MET A 106 -7.39 21.07 9.83
CA MET A 106 -8.11 19.81 9.70
C MET A 106 -9.60 19.96 10.02
N GLU A 107 -9.95 20.69 11.09
CA GLU A 107 -11.35 21.01 11.42
C GLU A 107 -12.04 21.78 10.31
N GLN A 108 -11.37 22.77 9.70
CA GLN A 108 -11.92 23.51 8.55
C GLN A 108 -12.17 22.62 7.34
N ILE A 109 -11.27 21.68 7.05
CA ILE A 109 -11.44 20.71 5.96
C ILE A 109 -12.63 19.79 6.25
N ILE A 110 -12.73 19.28 7.47
CA ILE A 110 -13.84 18.42 7.90
C ILE A 110 -15.16 19.16 7.75
N GLU A 111 -15.25 20.37 8.28
CA GLU A 111 -16.46 21.20 8.23
C GLU A 111 -16.83 21.58 6.78
N HIS A 112 -15.84 21.84 5.92
CA HIS A 112 -16.05 22.11 4.50
C HIS A 112 -16.75 20.95 3.78
N TYR A 113 -16.37 19.70 4.06
CA TYR A 113 -17.00 18.53 3.45
C TYR A 113 -18.28 18.11 4.15
N LYS A 114 -18.35 18.27 5.48
CA LYS A 114 -19.55 18.00 6.27
C LYS A 114 -20.74 18.83 5.81
N ASN A 115 -20.52 20.11 5.48
CA ASN A 115 -21.54 20.99 4.93
C ASN A 115 -22.01 20.65 3.51
N LYS A 116 -21.37 19.68 2.85
CA LYS A 116 -21.74 19.18 1.52
C LYS A 116 -22.40 17.81 1.55
N LEU A 117 -22.53 17.20 2.72
CA LEU A 117 -23.25 15.94 2.88
C LEU A 117 -24.74 16.27 2.89
N GLU A 118 -25.50 15.68 1.96
CA GLU A 118 -26.96 15.64 2.04
C GLU A 118 -27.34 14.48 2.98
N ASP A 119 -28.37 14.67 3.81
CA ASP A 119 -28.87 13.66 4.76
C ASP A 119 -29.34 12.36 4.08
#